data_AF-F3KFL6-F1
#
_entry.id   AF-F3KFL6-F1
#
_cell.length_a   1.000
_cell.length_b   1.000
_cell.length_c   1.000
_cell.angle_alpha   90.00
_cell.angle_beta   90.00
_cell.angle_gamma   90.00
#
_symmetry.space_group_name_H-M   'P 1'
#
loop_
_entity.id
_entity.type
_entity.pdbx_description
1 polymer ?
#
loop_
_entity_poly.entity_id
_entity_poly.type
_entity_poly.pdbx_seq_one_letter_code
_entity_poly.pdbx_strand_id
1 'polypeptide(L)'
;MYTGFQYATVSGASIGVNDFVIPDEKAEIISAAETEVLEIEDQYASGLVTQGEKYNKVVDIWSRANEMVAKAMMDTLGTEKVIDREGNEVDQESFNSVYIMADSGARGSPAQIRQLAGMRGLMAKPDGSIIETPITANFREGLSVLQYFISTHGARKGLADTALKTANSGYLTRRLVDVAQDLVVTDIDCGTENGMLMTPHIEGGEVTVPLGDRVLGRVVAKDVMDPGNSKEVVLPAGTLIDEKTVETIDKFNVDEILVRSPITCEVRHGICTSC
;
A
#
# COMPACT_ATOMS: atom_id res chain seq x y z
N MET A 1 18.70 -10.14 -15.28
CA MET A 1 17.78 -11.30 -15.40
C MET A 1 18.50 -12.65 -15.28
N TYR A 2 19.37 -13.05 -16.22
CA TYR A 2 20.05 -14.37 -16.20
C TYR A 2 20.82 -14.66 -14.91
N THR A 3 21.61 -13.69 -14.43
CA THR A 3 22.33 -13.76 -13.16
C THR A 3 21.39 -14.04 -11.99
N GLY A 4 20.22 -13.40 -11.98
CA GLY A 4 19.20 -13.59 -10.95
C GLY A 4 18.64 -15.01 -10.93
N PHE A 5 18.28 -15.58 -12.10
CA PHE A 5 17.80 -16.96 -12.16
C PHE A 5 18.85 -17.99 -11.75
N GLN A 6 20.12 -17.76 -12.13
CA GLN A 6 21.21 -18.64 -11.74
C GLN A 6 21.40 -18.65 -10.21
N TYR A 7 21.51 -17.47 -9.59
CA TYR A 7 21.71 -17.39 -8.14
C TYR A 7 20.46 -17.74 -7.33
N ALA A 8 19.25 -17.52 -7.85
CA ALA A 8 18.01 -17.97 -7.21
C ALA A 8 17.91 -19.51 -7.17
N THR A 9 18.49 -20.20 -8.16
CA THR A 9 18.56 -21.68 -8.12
C THR A 9 19.63 -22.14 -7.14
N VAL A 10 20.78 -21.47 -7.10
CA VAL A 10 21.90 -21.79 -6.19
C VAL A 10 21.55 -21.51 -4.72
N SER A 11 20.72 -20.49 -4.45
CA SER A 11 20.32 -20.16 -3.08
C SER A 11 19.53 -21.29 -2.39
N GLY A 12 18.89 -22.17 -3.16
CA GLY A 12 18.13 -23.30 -2.62
C GLY A 12 16.92 -22.87 -1.79
N ALA A 13 16.45 -21.63 -1.92
CA ALA A 13 15.31 -21.11 -1.19
C ALA A 13 14.06 -21.97 -1.51
N SER A 14 13.43 -22.49 -0.45
CA SER A 14 12.28 -23.39 -0.53
C SER A 14 11.32 -23.07 0.61
N ILE A 15 10.07 -23.53 0.49
CA ILE A 15 9.05 -23.33 1.53
C ILE A 15 8.66 -24.69 2.10
N GLY A 16 8.92 -24.87 3.39
CA GLY A 16 8.46 -25.97 4.22
C GLY A 16 7.45 -25.52 5.29
N VAL A 17 6.80 -26.48 5.93
CA VAL A 17 5.86 -26.21 7.04
C VAL A 17 6.55 -25.55 8.23
N ASN A 18 7.82 -25.87 8.46
CA ASN A 18 8.60 -25.33 9.57
C ASN A 18 8.98 -23.86 9.39
N ASP A 19 8.97 -23.35 8.16
CA ASP A 19 9.32 -21.95 7.88
C ASP A 19 8.26 -20.98 8.41
N PHE A 20 7.04 -21.45 8.65
CA PHE A 20 5.93 -20.66 9.19
C PHE A 20 5.96 -20.58 10.72
N VAL A 21 6.99 -19.98 11.31
CA VAL A 21 7.17 -19.94 12.78
C VAL A 21 6.02 -19.20 13.46
N ILE A 22 5.33 -19.89 14.37
CA ILE A 22 4.24 -19.32 15.17
C ILE A 22 4.88 -18.70 16.41
N PRO A 23 4.60 -17.42 16.75
CA PRO A 23 5.17 -16.80 17.93
C PRO A 23 4.56 -17.40 19.21
N ASP A 24 5.41 -17.67 20.21
CA ASP A 24 4.97 -18.25 21.49
C ASP A 24 4.01 -17.32 22.25
N GLU A 25 4.19 -16.00 22.12
CA GLU A 25 3.36 -14.95 22.70
C GLU A 25 1.91 -14.98 22.20
N LYS A 26 1.63 -15.66 21.08
CA LYS A 26 0.29 -15.71 20.47
C LYS A 26 -0.78 -16.17 21.45
N ALA A 27 -0.50 -17.23 22.23
CA ALA A 27 -1.47 -17.79 23.16
C ALA A 27 -1.84 -16.79 24.27
N GLU A 28 -0.85 -16.04 24.76
CA GLU A 28 -1.04 -15.02 25.77
C GLU A 28 -1.86 -13.84 25.23
N ILE A 29 -1.55 -13.36 24.02
CA ILE A 29 -2.29 -12.26 23.38
C ILE A 29 -3.75 -12.63 23.15
N ILE A 30 -4.02 -13.86 22.68
CA ILE A 30 -5.39 -14.34 22.46
C ILE A 30 -6.13 -14.45 23.79
N SER A 31 -5.51 -15.04 24.82
CA SER A 31 -6.15 -15.18 26.14
C SER A 31 -6.46 -13.83 26.78
N ALA A 32 -5.59 -12.83 26.60
CA ALA A 32 -5.84 -11.47 27.08
C ALA A 32 -7.04 -10.84 26.35
N ALA A 33 -7.09 -10.96 25.01
CA ALA A 33 -8.21 -10.46 24.22
C ALA A 33 -9.53 -11.15 24.56
N GLU A 34 -9.53 -12.47 24.79
CA GLU A 34 -10.72 -13.22 25.22
C GLU A 34 -11.22 -12.73 26.59
N THR A 35 -10.30 -12.44 27.51
CA THR A 35 -10.65 -11.88 28.83
C THR A 35 -11.26 -10.49 28.71
N GLU A 36 -10.65 -9.61 27.90
CA GLU A 36 -11.22 -8.26 27.62
C GLU A 36 -12.63 -8.37 27.01
N VAL A 37 -12.86 -9.32 26.10
CA VAL A 37 -14.18 -9.53 25.51
C VAL A 37 -15.19 -9.99 26.56
N LEU A 38 -14.83 -10.92 27.43
CA LEU A 38 -15.71 -11.39 28.54
C LEU A 38 -16.11 -10.24 29.47
N GLU A 39 -15.18 -9.33 29.81
CA GLU A 39 -15.50 -8.15 30.61
C GLU A 39 -16.53 -7.23 29.92
N ILE A 40 -16.43 -7.07 28.59
CA ILE A 40 -17.41 -6.31 27.80
C ILE A 40 -18.77 -7.04 27.75
N GLU A 41 -18.77 -8.38 27.69
CA GLU A 41 -20.02 -9.16 27.77
C GLU A 41 -20.71 -8.99 29.12
N ASP A 42 -19.96 -8.98 30.22
CA ASP A 42 -20.48 -8.76 31.57
C ASP A 42 -21.02 -7.33 31.76
N GLN A 43 -20.33 -6.34 31.20
CA GLN A 43 -20.81 -4.95 31.17
C GLN A 43 -22.13 -4.83 30.40
N TYR A 44 -22.27 -5.55 29.28
CA TYR A 44 -23.50 -5.59 28.51
C TYR A 44 -24.64 -6.28 29.29
N ALA A 45 -24.35 -7.41 29.94
CA ALA A 45 -25.31 -8.12 30.79
C ALA A 45 -25.77 -7.26 31.98
N SER A 46 -24.90 -6.41 32.49
CA SER A 46 -25.19 -5.45 33.58
C SER A 46 -25.90 -4.17 33.10
N GLY A 47 -26.12 -4.01 31.79
CA GLY A 47 -26.79 -2.85 31.20
C GLY A 47 -25.95 -1.57 31.14
N LEU A 48 -24.61 -1.68 31.28
CA LEU A 48 -23.69 -0.54 31.24
C LEU A 48 -23.35 -0.08 29.82
N VAL A 49 -23.48 -0.97 28.83
CA VAL A 49 -23.20 -0.69 27.41
C VAL A 49 -24.35 -1.14 26.52
N THR A 50 -24.53 -0.45 25.40
CA THR A 50 -25.53 -0.83 24.39
C THR A 50 -25.00 -1.93 23.45
N GLN A 51 -25.91 -2.59 22.70
CA GLN A 51 -25.52 -3.64 21.76
C GLN A 51 -24.56 -3.14 20.66
N GLY A 52 -24.76 -1.93 20.16
CA GLY A 52 -23.89 -1.34 19.14
C GLY A 52 -22.50 -1.02 19.66
N GLU A 53 -22.42 -0.52 20.90
CA GLU A 53 -21.13 -0.26 21.57
C GLU A 53 -20.40 -1.56 21.88
N LYS A 54 -21.11 -2.61 22.35
CA LYS A 54 -20.53 -3.95 22.51
C LYS A 54 -19.89 -4.41 21.19
N TYR A 55 -20.65 -4.40 20.09
CA TYR A 55 -20.17 -4.84 18.79
C TYR A 55 -18.88 -4.10 18.37
N ASN A 56 -18.89 -2.77 18.45
CA ASN A 56 -17.72 -1.96 18.04
C ASN A 56 -16.51 -2.24 18.93
N LYS A 57 -16.69 -2.36 20.25
CA LYS A 57 -15.60 -2.66 21.18
C LYS A 57 -15.02 -4.06 20.94
N VAL A 58 -15.85 -5.07 20.74
CA VAL A 58 -15.39 -6.45 20.46
C VAL A 58 -14.59 -6.50 19.15
N VAL A 59 -15.07 -5.84 18.10
CA VAL A 59 -14.34 -5.73 16.83
C VAL A 59 -12.99 -5.04 17.01
N ASP A 60 -12.94 -3.95 17.78
CA ASP A 60 -11.70 -3.21 18.04
C ASP A 60 -10.67 -4.02 18.85
N ILE A 61 -11.11 -4.72 19.91
CA ILE A 61 -10.28 -5.62 20.72
C ILE A 61 -9.64 -6.69 19.82
N TRP A 62 -10.43 -7.34 18.97
CA TRP A 62 -9.91 -8.38 18.08
C TRP A 62 -9.02 -7.83 16.96
N SER A 63 -9.30 -6.62 16.47
CA SER A 63 -8.44 -5.95 15.49
C SER A 63 -7.06 -5.65 16.08
N ARG A 64 -7.03 -5.09 17.29
CA ARG A 64 -5.79 -4.81 18.04
C ARG A 64 -5.03 -6.10 18.37
N ALA A 65 -5.70 -7.15 18.82
CA ALA A 65 -5.08 -8.45 19.08
C ALA A 65 -4.46 -9.04 17.80
N ASN A 66 -5.14 -8.94 16.66
CA ASN A 66 -4.62 -9.39 15.37
C ASN A 66 -3.34 -8.65 14.96
N GLU A 67 -3.27 -7.33 15.21
CA GLU A 67 -2.08 -6.53 14.94
C GLU A 67 -0.93 -6.86 15.87
N MET A 68 -1.21 -7.08 17.16
CA MET A 68 -0.20 -7.50 18.14
C MET A 68 0.41 -8.85 17.77
N VAL A 69 -0.43 -9.86 17.44
CA VAL A 69 0.05 -11.17 16.97
C VAL A 69 0.86 -11.04 15.68
N ALA A 70 0.44 -10.17 14.76
CA ALA A 70 1.16 -9.95 13.51
C ALA A 70 2.55 -9.33 13.74
N LYS A 71 2.64 -8.37 14.68
CA LYS A 71 3.90 -7.75 15.04
C LYS A 71 4.84 -8.75 15.71
N ALA A 72 4.37 -9.47 16.74
CA ALA A 72 5.14 -10.51 17.42
C ALA A 72 5.65 -11.58 16.43
N MET A 73 4.81 -11.98 15.47
CA MET A 73 5.20 -12.90 14.41
C MET A 73 6.33 -12.33 13.53
N MET A 74 6.22 -11.08 13.06
CA MET A 74 7.25 -10.48 12.21
C MET A 74 8.57 -10.27 12.97
N ASP A 75 8.51 -9.87 14.24
CA ASP A 75 9.70 -9.68 15.09
C ASP A 75 10.43 -11.02 15.32
N THR A 76 9.66 -12.09 15.56
CA THR A 76 10.19 -13.46 15.70
C THR A 76 10.75 -14.01 14.38
N LEU A 77 10.09 -13.71 13.25
CA LEU A 77 10.48 -14.24 11.95
C LEU A 77 11.67 -13.50 11.33
N GLY A 78 11.82 -12.21 11.64
CA GLY A 78 12.81 -11.30 11.03
C GLY A 78 14.19 -11.33 11.68
N THR A 79 14.33 -11.91 12.88
CA THR A 79 15.61 -12.03 13.56
C THR A 79 15.97 -13.49 13.83
N GLU A 80 17.25 -13.82 13.72
CA GLU A 80 17.79 -15.14 14.04
C GLU A 80 19.07 -14.97 14.85
N LYS A 81 19.24 -15.80 15.89
CA LYS A 81 20.46 -15.81 16.71
C LYS A 81 21.55 -16.60 16.03
N VAL A 82 22.69 -15.97 15.80
CA VAL A 82 23.88 -16.63 15.27
C VAL A 82 25.09 -16.43 16.17
N ILE A 83 26.01 -17.37 16.07
CA ILE A 83 27.29 -17.30 16.78
C ILE A 83 28.26 -16.56 15.87
N ASP A 84 28.72 -15.39 16.33
CA ASP A 84 29.77 -14.63 15.65
C ASP A 84 31.12 -15.39 15.70
N ARG A 85 32.06 -14.98 14.86
CA ARG A 85 33.45 -15.44 14.83
C ARG A 85 34.13 -15.42 16.21
N GLU A 86 33.72 -14.51 17.10
CA GLU A 86 34.25 -14.40 18.47
C GLU A 86 33.55 -15.33 19.48
N GLY A 87 32.54 -16.10 19.06
CA GLY A 87 31.80 -17.02 19.90
C GLY A 87 30.64 -16.39 20.68
N ASN A 88 30.30 -15.14 20.40
CA ASN A 88 29.18 -14.43 21.03
C ASN A 88 27.88 -14.67 20.25
N GLU A 89 26.75 -14.81 20.94
CA GLU A 89 25.42 -14.80 20.30
C GLU A 89 25.07 -13.37 19.90
N VAL A 90 24.80 -13.17 18.61
CA VAL A 90 24.39 -11.89 18.03
C VAL A 90 23.11 -12.12 17.24
N ASP A 91 22.18 -11.16 17.32
CA ASP A 91 20.98 -11.17 16.50
C ASP A 91 21.35 -10.70 15.08
N GLN A 92 21.07 -11.54 14.09
CA GLN A 92 21.16 -11.18 12.67
C GLN A 92 19.77 -11.17 12.03
N GLU A 93 19.69 -10.58 10.84
CA GLU A 93 18.51 -10.70 10.00
C GLU A 93 18.29 -12.17 9.61
N SER A 94 17.05 -12.62 9.71
CA SER A 94 16.68 -14.02 9.53
C SER A 94 16.84 -14.47 8.09
N PHE A 95 17.42 -15.66 7.89
CA PHE A 95 17.49 -16.30 6.58
C PHE A 95 16.30 -17.24 6.31
N ASN A 96 15.20 -17.09 7.05
CA ASN A 96 13.97 -17.83 6.81
C ASN A 96 13.43 -17.52 5.39
N SER A 97 13.14 -18.56 4.61
CA SER A 97 12.69 -18.42 3.22
C SER A 97 11.42 -17.57 3.06
N VAL A 98 10.47 -17.68 3.99
CA VAL A 98 9.21 -16.92 3.95
C VAL A 98 9.48 -15.44 4.24
N TYR A 99 10.38 -15.16 5.18
CA TYR A 99 10.82 -13.79 5.48
C TYR A 99 11.54 -13.17 4.28
N ILE A 100 12.54 -13.84 3.72
CA ILE A 100 13.30 -13.38 2.54
C ILE A 100 12.37 -13.05 1.38
N MET A 101 11.36 -13.89 1.10
CA MET A 101 10.44 -13.67 -0.02
C MET A 101 9.55 -12.42 0.14
N ALA A 102 9.17 -12.07 1.37
CA ALA A 102 8.38 -10.88 1.65
C ALA A 102 9.24 -9.61 1.76
N ASP A 103 10.38 -9.68 2.45
CA ASP A 103 11.26 -8.53 2.63
C ASP A 103 11.89 -8.08 1.29
N SER A 104 12.36 -9.02 0.47
CA SER A 104 12.87 -8.72 -0.87
C SER A 104 11.82 -8.21 -1.85
N GLY A 105 10.54 -8.20 -1.48
CA GLY A 105 9.42 -7.83 -2.36
C GLY A 105 9.17 -8.81 -3.50
N ALA A 106 9.80 -10.00 -3.50
CA ALA A 106 9.67 -10.99 -4.57
C ALA A 106 8.25 -11.56 -4.65
N ARG A 107 7.70 -12.02 -3.52
CA ARG A 107 6.33 -12.50 -3.40
C ARG A 107 5.96 -12.70 -1.94
N GLY A 108 4.81 -12.17 -1.54
CA GLY A 108 4.36 -12.25 -0.16
C GLY A 108 4.22 -10.86 0.40
N SER A 109 3.20 -10.65 1.23
CA SER A 109 3.09 -9.46 2.05
C SER A 109 3.01 -9.85 3.53
N PRO A 110 3.36 -8.95 4.46
CA PRO A 110 3.17 -9.20 5.89
C PRO A 110 1.75 -9.63 6.23
N ALA A 111 0.75 -9.12 5.49
CA ALA A 111 -0.66 -9.53 5.64
C ALA A 111 -0.92 -10.98 5.22
N GLN A 112 -0.20 -11.51 4.22
CA GLN A 112 -0.30 -12.91 3.80
C GLN A 112 0.43 -13.84 4.78
N ILE A 113 1.63 -13.46 5.23
CA ILE A 113 2.41 -14.20 6.22
C ILE A 113 1.64 -14.31 7.53
N ARG A 114 0.97 -13.22 7.95
CA ARG A 114 0.09 -13.19 9.13
C ARG A 114 -0.95 -14.31 9.12
N GLN A 115 -1.56 -14.61 7.98
CA GLN A 115 -2.57 -15.67 7.90
C GLN A 115 -1.97 -17.08 7.97
N LEU A 116 -0.69 -17.22 7.63
CA LEU A 116 0.02 -18.51 7.63
C LEU A 116 0.53 -18.87 9.02
N ALA A 117 1.11 -17.91 9.75
CA ALA A 117 1.80 -18.16 11.02
C ALA A 117 1.26 -17.37 12.23
N GLY A 118 0.53 -16.28 12.03
CA GLY A 118 -0.09 -15.49 13.09
C GLY A 118 -1.49 -15.99 13.44
N MET A 119 -2.50 -15.16 13.20
CA MET A 119 -3.92 -15.52 13.20
C MET A 119 -4.58 -14.94 11.95
N ARG A 120 -5.67 -15.56 11.49
CA ARG A 120 -6.36 -15.08 10.28
C ARG A 120 -7.21 -13.82 10.54
N GLY A 121 -7.72 -13.68 11.76
CA GLY A 121 -8.42 -12.48 12.22
C GLY A 121 -9.91 -12.45 11.86
N LEU A 122 -10.45 -11.24 11.80
CA LEU A 122 -11.87 -10.98 11.55
C LEU A 122 -12.23 -11.16 10.08
N MET A 123 -13.45 -11.62 9.82
CA MET A 123 -13.97 -11.85 8.47
C MET A 123 -15.21 -11.01 8.23
N ALA A 124 -15.35 -10.50 7.00
CA ALA A 124 -16.54 -9.77 6.58
C ALA A 124 -17.62 -10.74 6.06
N LYS A 125 -18.87 -10.48 6.44
CA LYS A 125 -20.06 -11.07 5.84
C LYS A 125 -20.29 -10.51 4.43
N PRO A 126 -21.14 -11.15 3.61
CA PRO A 126 -21.46 -10.65 2.27
C PRO A 126 -22.09 -9.26 2.24
N ASP A 127 -22.76 -8.84 3.31
CA ASP A 127 -23.32 -7.50 3.48
C ASP A 127 -22.27 -6.42 3.81
N GLY A 128 -21.03 -6.82 4.12
CA GLY A 128 -19.93 -5.93 4.52
C GLY A 128 -19.78 -5.74 6.03
N SER A 129 -20.69 -6.25 6.84
CA SER A 129 -20.53 -6.26 8.31
C SER A 129 -19.43 -7.23 8.73
N ILE A 130 -18.76 -6.95 9.85
CA ILE A 130 -17.69 -7.80 10.38
C ILE A 130 -18.32 -8.85 11.30
N ILE A 131 -17.83 -10.08 11.22
CA ILE A 131 -18.22 -11.15 12.14
C ILE A 131 -17.44 -10.97 13.44
N GLU A 132 -18.15 -10.79 14.55
CA GLU A 132 -17.56 -10.56 15.89
C GLU A 132 -16.65 -11.70 16.36
N THR A 133 -16.90 -12.93 15.88
CA THR A 133 -16.08 -14.11 16.19
C THR A 133 -14.91 -14.23 15.20
N PRO A 134 -13.66 -13.99 15.63
CA PRO A 134 -12.51 -14.07 14.74
C PRO A 134 -12.11 -15.53 14.46
N ILE A 135 -11.23 -15.69 13.48
CA ILE A 135 -10.48 -16.93 13.26
C ILE A 135 -9.13 -16.78 13.96
N THR A 136 -9.02 -17.32 15.17
CA THR A 136 -7.79 -17.33 16.00
C THR A 136 -6.71 -18.27 15.46
N ALA A 137 -7.12 -19.32 14.75
CA ALA A 137 -6.21 -20.25 14.11
C ALA A 137 -5.56 -19.66 12.84
N ASN A 138 -4.41 -20.22 12.47
CA ASN A 138 -3.73 -19.94 11.20
C ASN A 138 -3.72 -21.17 10.28
N PHE A 139 -3.18 -21.02 9.07
CA PHE A 139 -3.12 -22.14 8.12
C PHE A 139 -2.16 -23.26 8.54
N ARG A 140 -1.13 -22.97 9.33
CA ARG A 140 -0.22 -24.00 9.88
C ARG A 140 -0.92 -24.87 10.93
N GLU A 141 -1.76 -24.30 11.77
CA GLU A 141 -2.53 -24.99 12.81
C GLU A 141 -3.76 -25.71 12.24
N GLY A 142 -4.28 -25.22 11.12
CA GLY A 142 -5.51 -25.71 10.51
C GLY A 142 -6.77 -25.00 11.04
N LEU A 143 -7.86 -25.09 10.29
CA LEU A 143 -9.11 -24.42 10.61
C LEU A 143 -10.18 -25.43 10.99
N SER A 144 -10.97 -25.12 12.02
CA SER A 144 -12.17 -25.90 12.33
C SER A 144 -13.22 -25.73 11.23
N VAL A 145 -14.22 -26.63 11.18
CA VAL A 145 -15.31 -26.59 10.20
C VAL A 145 -16.02 -25.23 10.21
N LEU A 146 -16.29 -24.67 11.39
CA LEU A 146 -16.96 -23.38 11.54
C LEU A 146 -16.09 -22.23 11.03
N GLN A 147 -14.82 -22.18 11.43
CA GLN A 147 -13.88 -21.15 10.99
C GLN A 147 -13.67 -21.19 9.46
N TYR A 148 -13.53 -22.40 8.90
CA TYR A 148 -13.43 -22.57 7.46
C TYR A 148 -14.70 -22.08 6.76
N PHE A 149 -15.89 -22.46 7.24
CA PHE A 149 -17.18 -22.01 6.69
C PHE A 149 -17.32 -20.48 6.73
N ILE A 150 -16.95 -19.84 7.83
CA ILE A 150 -16.93 -18.38 7.96
C ILE A 150 -16.03 -17.76 6.87
N SER A 151 -14.83 -18.29 6.68
CA SER A 151 -13.88 -17.78 5.67
C SER A 151 -14.39 -17.86 4.23
N THR A 152 -15.31 -18.78 3.92
CA THR A 152 -15.85 -18.95 2.56
C THR A 152 -16.70 -17.77 2.09
N HIS A 153 -17.34 -17.03 3.01
CA HIS A 153 -18.21 -15.89 2.67
C HIS A 153 -17.39 -14.77 2.03
N GLY A 154 -16.32 -14.36 2.69
CA GLY A 154 -15.39 -13.35 2.19
C GLY A 154 -14.69 -13.79 0.91
N ALA A 155 -14.22 -15.05 0.86
CA ALA A 155 -13.54 -15.59 -0.32
C ALA A 155 -14.44 -15.60 -1.57
N ARG A 156 -15.68 -16.09 -1.44
CA ARG A 156 -16.63 -16.15 -2.55
C ARG A 156 -17.04 -14.76 -3.02
N LYS A 157 -17.30 -13.82 -2.10
CA LYS A 157 -17.60 -12.43 -2.45
C LYS A 157 -16.42 -11.78 -3.17
N GLY A 158 -15.19 -11.95 -2.68
CA GLY A 158 -14.00 -11.39 -3.32
C GLY A 158 -13.78 -11.90 -4.75
N LEU A 159 -14.00 -13.21 -4.98
CA LEU A 159 -13.90 -13.79 -6.32
C LEU A 159 -15.02 -13.27 -7.25
N ALA A 160 -16.26 -13.20 -6.76
CA ALA A 160 -17.38 -12.68 -7.53
C ALA A 160 -17.21 -11.19 -7.87
N ASP A 161 -16.82 -10.37 -6.88
CA ASP A 161 -16.56 -8.95 -7.05
C ASP A 161 -15.43 -8.70 -8.04
N THR A 162 -14.35 -9.50 -7.98
CA THR A 162 -13.26 -9.41 -8.95
C THR A 162 -13.77 -9.66 -10.36
N ALA A 163 -14.51 -10.76 -10.57
CA ALA A 163 -15.09 -11.10 -11.88
C ALA A 163 -16.03 -10.00 -12.42
N LEU A 164 -16.85 -9.41 -11.56
CA LEU A 164 -17.75 -8.30 -11.94
C LEU A 164 -16.97 -7.01 -12.23
N LYS A 165 -15.96 -6.67 -11.41
CA LYS A 165 -15.13 -5.48 -11.58
C LYS A 165 -14.27 -5.55 -12.85
N THR A 166 -13.84 -6.74 -13.29
CA THR A 166 -13.16 -6.91 -14.58
C THR A 166 -14.01 -6.40 -15.74
N ALA A 167 -15.30 -6.72 -15.77
CA ALA A 167 -16.20 -6.23 -16.81
C ALA A 167 -16.37 -4.71 -16.75
N ASN A 168 -16.53 -4.14 -15.55
CA ASN A 168 -16.67 -2.70 -15.37
C ASN A 168 -15.41 -1.93 -15.79
N SER A 169 -14.22 -2.45 -15.46
CA SER A 169 -12.95 -1.85 -15.86
C SER A 169 -12.78 -1.87 -17.39
N GLY A 170 -13.04 -3.01 -18.04
CA GLY A 170 -13.00 -3.09 -19.50
C GLY A 170 -14.00 -2.15 -20.17
N TYR A 171 -15.21 -2.04 -19.62
CA TYR A 171 -16.23 -1.10 -20.11
C TYR A 171 -15.80 0.36 -19.96
N LEU A 172 -15.22 0.73 -18.81
CA LEU A 172 -14.69 2.08 -18.58
C LEU A 172 -13.57 2.41 -19.56
N THR A 173 -12.59 1.51 -19.74
CA THR A 173 -11.51 1.69 -20.70
C THR A 173 -12.05 1.88 -22.12
N ARG A 174 -13.04 1.09 -22.53
CA ARG A 174 -13.69 1.27 -23.85
C ARG A 174 -14.31 2.66 -23.98
N ARG A 175 -15.05 3.14 -22.97
CA ARG A 175 -15.65 4.48 -23.00
C ARG A 175 -14.61 5.60 -23.02
N LEU A 176 -13.50 5.43 -22.31
CA LEU A 176 -12.40 6.40 -22.33
C LEU A 176 -11.76 6.45 -23.72
N VAL A 177 -11.53 5.29 -24.36
CA VAL A 177 -11.02 5.21 -25.73
C VAL A 177 -12.01 5.82 -26.72
N ASP A 178 -13.31 5.51 -26.62
CA ASP A 178 -14.34 6.06 -27.52
C ASP A 178 -14.32 7.61 -27.53
N VAL A 179 -13.97 8.25 -26.41
CA VAL A 179 -13.88 9.72 -26.29
C VAL A 179 -12.53 10.27 -26.72
N ALA A 180 -11.43 9.55 -26.43
CA ALA A 180 -10.07 10.04 -26.60
C ALA A 180 -9.35 9.52 -27.86
N GLN A 181 -9.94 8.61 -28.65
CA GLN A 181 -9.28 7.95 -29.78
C GLN A 181 -8.80 8.92 -30.88
N ASP A 182 -9.48 10.05 -31.06
CA ASP A 182 -9.16 11.04 -32.11
C ASP A 182 -8.13 12.08 -31.63
N LEU A 183 -7.63 11.97 -30.40
CA LEU A 183 -6.65 12.89 -29.83
C LEU A 183 -5.23 12.49 -30.26
N VAL A 184 -4.66 13.26 -31.17
CA VAL A 184 -3.31 13.04 -31.74
C VAL A 184 -2.46 14.29 -31.54
N VAL A 185 -1.15 14.12 -31.35
CA VAL A 185 -0.19 15.22 -31.35
C VAL A 185 0.00 15.69 -32.80
N THR A 186 -0.46 16.89 -33.12
CA THR A 186 -0.49 17.43 -34.50
C THR A 186 0.48 18.58 -34.73
N ASP A 187 0.75 19.37 -33.70
CA ASP A 187 1.61 20.56 -33.77
C ASP A 187 2.81 20.48 -32.80
N ILE A 188 3.83 21.30 -33.04
CA ILE A 188 5.00 21.38 -32.15
C ILE A 188 4.68 22.27 -30.94
N ASP A 189 4.23 23.50 -31.19
CA ASP A 189 3.87 24.46 -30.16
C ASP A 189 2.65 25.27 -30.59
N CYS A 190 1.68 25.41 -29.68
CA CYS A 190 0.49 26.22 -29.91
C CYS A 190 0.68 27.69 -29.50
N GLY A 191 1.81 28.01 -28.86
CA GLY A 191 2.17 29.36 -28.41
C GLY A 191 1.41 29.83 -27.17
N THR A 192 0.60 28.97 -26.53
CA THR A 192 -0.15 29.39 -25.35
C THR A 192 0.77 29.66 -24.15
N GLU A 193 0.46 30.73 -23.43
CA GLU A 193 1.05 31.04 -22.12
C GLU A 193 0.16 30.56 -20.96
N ASN A 194 -1.01 30.00 -21.29
CA ASN A 194 -1.95 29.45 -20.32
C ASN A 194 -1.50 28.05 -19.88
N GLY A 195 -1.63 27.80 -18.59
CA GLY A 195 -1.21 26.54 -17.99
C GLY A 195 -2.02 26.21 -16.76
N MET A 196 -1.66 25.10 -16.12
CA MET A 196 -2.19 24.67 -14.84
C MET A 196 -1.15 24.93 -13.76
N LEU A 197 -1.58 25.54 -12.65
CA LEU A 197 -0.72 25.73 -11.50
C LEU A 197 -0.55 24.38 -10.78
N MET A 198 0.67 23.88 -10.72
CA MET A 198 1.01 22.65 -10.01
C MET A 198 1.66 23.01 -8.67
N THR A 199 1.14 22.41 -7.62
CA THR A 199 1.64 22.49 -6.24
C THR A 199 1.88 21.08 -5.71
N PRO A 200 2.70 20.89 -4.66
CA PRO A 200 2.77 19.59 -3.99
C PRO A 200 1.38 19.15 -3.53
N HIS A 201 1.09 17.84 -3.61
CA HIS A 201 -0.17 17.32 -3.10
C HIS A 201 -0.05 17.10 -1.60
N ILE A 202 -0.81 17.85 -0.82
CA ILE A 202 -0.79 17.80 0.65
C ILE A 202 -2.13 17.21 1.10
N GLU A 203 -2.08 16.10 1.82
CA GLU A 203 -3.26 15.44 2.40
C GLU A 203 -2.98 15.20 3.89
N GLY A 204 -3.87 15.69 4.76
CA GLY A 204 -3.73 15.49 6.21
C GLY A 204 -2.52 16.18 6.87
N GLY A 205 -1.82 17.07 6.18
CA GLY A 205 -0.63 17.77 6.69
C GLY A 205 0.70 17.11 6.30
N GLU A 206 0.66 15.99 5.59
CA GLU A 206 1.83 15.36 4.97
C GLU A 206 1.81 15.57 3.45
N VAL A 207 3.00 15.73 2.87
CA VAL A 207 3.16 15.80 1.41
C VAL A 207 3.09 14.37 0.87
N THR A 208 1.98 14.03 0.20
CA THR A 208 1.77 12.69 -0.38
C THR A 208 2.48 12.54 -1.73
N VAL A 209 2.55 13.61 -2.51
CA VAL A 209 3.32 13.66 -3.77
C VAL A 209 4.10 14.97 -3.83
N PRO A 210 5.44 14.92 -3.91
CA PRO A 210 6.27 16.11 -4.00
C PRO A 210 6.03 16.83 -5.33
N LEU A 211 6.39 18.12 -5.39
CA LEU A 211 6.21 18.92 -6.60
C LEU A 211 6.99 18.34 -7.78
N GLY A 212 8.24 17.95 -7.56
CA GLY A 212 9.13 17.36 -8.57
C GLY A 212 8.47 16.23 -9.38
N ASP A 213 7.89 15.25 -8.70
CA ASP A 213 7.21 14.11 -9.33
C ASP A 213 5.97 14.53 -10.14
N ARG A 214 5.27 15.59 -9.73
CA ARG A 214 4.08 16.10 -10.45
C ARG A 214 4.43 16.86 -11.72
N VAL A 215 5.60 17.52 -11.74
CA VAL A 215 6.04 18.39 -12.83
C VAL A 215 7.03 17.72 -13.79
N LEU A 216 7.64 16.60 -13.40
CA LEU A 216 8.57 15.83 -14.24
C LEU A 216 7.94 15.51 -15.60
N GLY A 217 8.69 15.79 -16.68
CA GLY A 217 8.25 15.56 -18.06
C GLY A 217 7.25 16.59 -18.60
N ARG A 218 6.89 17.62 -17.84
CA ARG A 218 6.03 18.73 -18.30
C ARG A 218 6.86 19.92 -18.79
N VAL A 219 6.23 20.80 -19.56
CA VAL A 219 6.84 22.06 -20.02
C VAL A 219 6.36 23.23 -19.17
N VAL A 220 7.29 24.09 -18.78
CA VAL A 220 7.02 25.31 -18.02
C VAL A 220 6.25 26.32 -18.88
N ALA A 221 5.13 26.85 -18.38
CA ALA A 221 4.31 27.84 -19.10
C ALA A 221 4.81 29.29 -18.89
N LYS A 222 5.35 29.60 -17.70
CA LYS A 222 5.90 30.93 -17.34
C LYS A 222 7.19 30.77 -16.56
N ASP A 223 8.08 31.76 -16.69
CA ASP A 223 9.36 31.79 -15.98
C ASP A 223 9.16 31.53 -14.48
N VAL A 224 9.84 30.50 -13.98
CA VAL A 224 9.88 30.16 -12.56
C VAL A 224 10.97 31.00 -11.92
N MET A 225 10.57 31.88 -11.01
CA MET A 225 11.47 32.79 -10.30
C MET A 225 11.98 32.13 -9.02
N ASP A 226 13.16 32.53 -8.57
CA ASP A 226 13.69 32.12 -7.27
C ASP A 226 12.82 32.72 -6.14
N PRO A 227 12.27 31.91 -5.22
CA PRO A 227 11.52 32.39 -4.06
C PRO A 227 12.33 33.36 -3.18
N GLY A 228 13.66 33.21 -3.13
CA GLY A 228 14.57 34.05 -2.36
C GLY A 228 15.00 35.34 -3.07
N ASN A 229 14.97 35.37 -4.40
CA ASN A 229 15.39 36.51 -5.21
C ASN A 229 14.51 36.68 -6.46
N SER A 230 13.54 37.59 -6.39
CA SER A 230 12.55 37.84 -7.44
C SER A 230 13.10 38.38 -8.78
N LYS A 231 14.41 38.45 -8.96
CA LYS A 231 15.06 38.84 -10.23
C LYS A 231 15.81 37.70 -10.91
N GLU A 232 15.95 36.56 -10.25
CA GLU A 232 16.66 35.40 -10.80
C GLU A 232 15.65 34.38 -11.32
N VAL A 233 15.79 34.00 -12.59
CA VAL A 233 14.96 32.98 -13.23
C VAL A 233 15.62 31.63 -12.98
N VAL A 234 14.94 30.77 -12.22
CA VAL A 234 15.37 29.38 -11.97
C VAL A 234 15.14 28.53 -13.21
N LEU A 235 13.95 28.67 -13.83
CA LEU A 235 13.62 27.98 -15.07
C LEU A 235 12.88 28.91 -16.04
N PRO A 236 13.39 29.06 -17.28
CA PRO A 236 12.69 29.84 -18.29
C PRO A 236 11.44 29.12 -18.81
N ALA A 237 10.45 29.88 -19.25
CA ALA A 237 9.27 29.39 -19.93
C ALA A 237 9.64 28.58 -21.18
N GLY A 238 8.87 27.54 -21.49
CA GLY A 238 9.12 26.63 -22.60
C GLY A 238 10.16 25.55 -22.31
N THR A 239 10.73 25.50 -21.10
CA THR A 239 11.68 24.44 -20.71
C THR A 239 10.94 23.16 -20.36
N LEU A 240 11.38 22.03 -20.94
CA LEU A 240 10.96 20.69 -20.54
C LEU A 240 11.67 20.30 -19.24
N ILE A 241 10.90 19.87 -18.24
CA ILE A 241 11.42 19.49 -16.93
C ILE A 241 11.96 18.05 -17.00
N ASP A 242 13.28 17.91 -16.92
CA ASP A 242 14.00 16.64 -16.77
C ASP A 242 14.40 16.37 -15.31
N GLU A 243 14.98 15.21 -15.03
CA GLU A 243 15.37 14.82 -13.66
C GLU A 243 16.38 15.79 -13.02
N LYS A 244 17.26 16.40 -13.81
CA LYS A 244 18.23 17.40 -13.32
C LYS A 244 17.56 18.73 -12.99
N THR A 245 16.56 19.09 -13.78
CA THR A 245 15.73 20.27 -13.59
C THR A 245 14.90 20.14 -12.31
N VAL A 246 14.37 18.94 -12.03
CA VAL A 246 13.70 18.63 -10.77
C VAL A 246 14.62 18.83 -9.57
N GLU A 247 15.85 18.32 -9.60
CA GLU A 247 16.80 18.58 -8.50
C GLU A 247 17.07 20.08 -8.28
N THR A 248 16.99 20.88 -9.35
CA THR A 248 17.19 22.32 -9.27
C THR A 248 15.97 22.98 -8.63
N ILE A 249 14.75 22.60 -9.03
CA ILE A 249 13.49 23.03 -8.41
C ILE A 249 13.52 22.78 -6.90
N ASP A 250 13.95 21.58 -6.49
CA ASP A 250 14.03 21.19 -5.07
C ASP A 250 15.11 21.99 -4.32
N LYS A 251 16.28 22.24 -4.93
CA LYS A 251 17.34 23.07 -4.32
C LYS A 251 16.91 24.51 -4.06
N PHE A 252 16.12 25.09 -4.95
CA PHE A 252 15.59 26.45 -4.82
C PHE A 252 14.31 26.51 -3.97
N ASN A 253 13.79 25.37 -3.47
CA ASN A 253 12.55 25.27 -2.69
C ASN A 253 11.36 25.98 -3.37
N VAL A 254 11.16 25.74 -4.66
CA VAL A 254 10.01 26.29 -5.39
C VAL A 254 8.73 25.55 -4.99
N ASP A 255 7.72 26.28 -4.52
CA ASP A 255 6.46 25.69 -4.02
C ASP A 255 5.38 25.51 -5.10
N GLU A 256 5.43 26.31 -6.17
CA GLU A 256 4.44 26.28 -7.24
C GLU A 256 5.06 26.55 -8.61
N ILE A 257 4.60 25.83 -9.62
CA ILE A 257 5.04 25.99 -11.02
C ILE A 257 3.81 26.00 -11.92
N LEU A 258 3.74 27.00 -12.80
CA LEU A 258 2.76 27.03 -13.88
C LEU A 258 3.28 26.18 -15.05
N VAL A 259 2.65 25.03 -15.30
CA VAL A 259 3.02 24.11 -16.39
C VAL A 259 1.98 24.14 -17.50
N ARG A 260 2.40 23.89 -18.74
CA ARG A 260 1.48 23.68 -19.85
C ARG A 260 0.69 22.38 -19.63
N SER A 261 -0.54 22.37 -20.15
CA SER A 261 -1.47 21.26 -20.00
C SER A 261 -2.22 21.02 -21.31
N PRO A 262 -2.56 19.76 -21.66
CA PRO A 262 -3.38 19.48 -22.83
C PRO A 262 -4.77 20.14 -22.76
N ILE A 263 -5.26 20.46 -21.56
CA ILE A 263 -6.55 21.10 -21.34
C ILE A 263 -6.53 22.58 -21.78
N THR A 264 -5.40 23.26 -21.65
CA THR A 264 -5.24 24.68 -22.00
C THR A 264 -4.59 24.87 -23.36
N CYS A 265 -4.45 23.80 -24.16
CA CYS A 265 -3.87 23.87 -25.49
C CYS A 265 -4.80 24.61 -26.47
N GLU A 266 -4.23 25.46 -27.33
CA GLU A 266 -4.99 26.27 -28.30
C GLU A 266 -5.11 25.62 -29.69
N VAL A 267 -4.56 24.42 -29.89
CA VAL A 267 -4.71 23.66 -31.13
C VAL A 267 -6.16 23.23 -31.30
N ARG A 268 -6.76 23.47 -32.47
CA ARG A 268 -8.18 23.16 -32.73
C ARG A 268 -8.48 21.67 -32.91
N HIS A 269 -7.57 20.93 -33.54
CA HIS A 269 -7.74 19.51 -33.83
C HIS A 269 -6.46 18.75 -33.44
N GLY A 270 -6.46 18.22 -32.21
CA GLY A 270 -5.31 17.54 -31.62
C GLY A 270 -4.70 18.35 -30.47
N ILE A 271 -3.46 18.02 -30.13
CA ILE A 271 -2.67 18.70 -29.10
C ILE A 271 -1.28 19.05 -29.67
N CYS A 272 -0.64 20.07 -29.14
CA CYS A 272 0.76 20.34 -29.47
C CYS A 272 1.70 19.48 -28.60
N THR A 273 2.96 19.35 -29.02
CA THR A 273 3.98 18.58 -28.30
C THR A 273 4.36 19.22 -26.96
N SER A 274 4.24 20.55 -26.85
CA SER A 274 4.64 21.31 -25.67
C SER A 274 3.58 21.44 -24.57
N CYS A 275 2.34 21.00 -24.77
CA CYS A 275 1.23 21.10 -23.81
C CYS A 275 0.89 19.75 -23.18
#